data_AF-A0A4P8WJD7-F1
#
_entry.id   AF-A0A4P8WJD7-F1
#
_cell.length_a   1.000
_cell.length_b   1.000
_cell.length_c   1.000
_cell.angle_alpha   90.00
_cell.angle_beta   90.00
_cell.angle_gamma   90.00
#
_symmetry.space_group_name_H-M   'P 1'
#
loop_
_entity.id
_entity.type
_entity.pdbx_description
1 polymer ?
#
loop_
_entity_poly.entity_id
_entity_poly.type
_entity_poly.pdbx_seq_one_letter_code
_entity_poly.pdbx_strand_id
1 'polypeptide(L)'
;MGRQHVKRVIRFLKGSKDCSEEMIAIAYRFLRNGIGPAHEGIKSSDTETELNLSLTYDPKTSLDHLQEIGLVESDPEVADDLRTFVIAEWLGTDGEIINGEVEDTAEDALEALIDHMHATDTGDSAAVADGGVTHRSVLKDEFGINPARIENRLRTGDPVKTLRTAVPAIQDHPGLSTRGDYGMITFRYEAYRYTLTSEAVNLYRL
;
A
#
# COMPACT_ATOMS: atom_id res chain seq x y z
N MET A 1 -29.59 -26.73 11.64
CA MET A 1 -30.32 -26.57 10.37
C MET A 1 -29.74 -25.40 9.56
N GLY A 2 -29.46 -24.25 10.18
CA GLY A 2 -28.82 -23.08 9.55
C GLY A 2 -27.65 -23.29 8.58
N ARG A 3 -26.72 -24.23 8.85
CA ARG A 3 -25.63 -24.53 7.89
C ARG A 3 -26.13 -24.98 6.51
N GLN A 4 -27.26 -25.70 6.47
CA GLN A 4 -27.88 -26.12 5.20
C GLN A 4 -28.57 -24.95 4.48
N HIS A 5 -29.10 -23.98 5.23
CA HIS A 5 -29.70 -22.77 4.65
C HIS A 5 -28.64 -21.91 3.95
N VAL A 6 -27.53 -21.60 4.62
CA VAL A 6 -26.44 -20.83 4.00
C VAL A 6 -25.82 -21.56 2.82
N LYS A 7 -25.63 -22.88 2.93
CA LYS A 7 -25.16 -23.70 1.79
C LYS A 7 -26.10 -23.64 0.60
N ARG A 8 -27.43 -23.65 0.82
CA ARG A 8 -28.42 -23.51 -0.25
C ARG A 8 -28.39 -22.10 -0.85
N VAL A 9 -28.32 -21.06 -0.03
CA VAL A 9 -28.22 -19.67 -0.49
C VAL A 9 -26.98 -19.47 -1.36
N ILE A 10 -25.80 -19.90 -0.90
CA ILE A 10 -24.56 -19.81 -1.69
C ILE A 10 -24.72 -20.55 -3.01
N ARG A 11 -25.19 -21.80 -3.00
CA ARG A 11 -25.35 -22.58 -4.24
C ARG A 11 -26.39 -22.01 -5.19
N PHE A 12 -27.41 -21.33 -4.67
CA PHE A 12 -28.45 -20.68 -5.45
C PHE A 12 -27.95 -19.37 -6.08
N LEU A 13 -27.25 -18.54 -5.29
CA LEU A 13 -26.82 -17.20 -5.70
C LEU A 13 -25.44 -17.15 -6.37
N LYS A 14 -24.59 -18.18 -6.23
CA LYS A 14 -23.25 -18.18 -6.83
C LYS A 14 -23.23 -18.08 -8.36
N GLY A 15 -24.32 -18.44 -9.04
CA GLY A 15 -24.32 -18.58 -10.50
C GLY A 15 -23.24 -19.55 -11.00
N SER A 16 -22.44 -19.10 -11.98
CA SER A 16 -21.36 -19.89 -12.61
C SER A 16 -20.04 -19.90 -11.85
N LYS A 17 -19.96 -19.33 -10.63
CA LYS A 17 -18.72 -19.27 -9.86
C LYS A 17 -18.32 -20.64 -9.32
N ASP A 18 -17.04 -20.99 -9.45
CA ASP A 18 -16.54 -22.33 -9.12
C ASP A 18 -16.11 -22.50 -7.65
N CYS A 19 -15.81 -21.41 -6.92
CA CYS A 19 -15.32 -21.44 -5.53
C CYS A 19 -16.39 -21.65 -4.45
N SER A 20 -17.45 -22.41 -4.78
CA SER A 20 -18.63 -22.50 -3.90
C SER A 20 -18.39 -23.23 -2.58
N GLU A 21 -17.50 -24.22 -2.57
CA GLU A 21 -17.18 -24.94 -1.34
C GLU A 21 -16.25 -24.10 -0.44
N GLU A 22 -15.36 -23.29 -1.02
CA GLU A 22 -14.57 -22.28 -0.32
C GLU A 22 -15.47 -21.20 0.31
N MET A 23 -16.43 -20.66 -0.45
CA MET A 23 -17.41 -19.70 0.07
C MET A 23 -18.18 -20.28 1.28
N ILE A 24 -18.62 -21.54 1.20
CA ILE A 24 -19.30 -22.23 2.31
C ILE A 24 -18.37 -22.42 3.50
N ALA A 25 -17.10 -22.77 3.26
CA ALA A 25 -16.11 -22.98 4.31
C ALA A 25 -15.81 -21.67 5.05
N ILE A 26 -15.56 -20.59 4.32
CA ILE A 26 -15.30 -19.24 4.86
C ILE A 26 -16.49 -18.77 5.69
N ALA A 27 -17.70 -18.73 5.12
CA ALA A 27 -18.90 -18.25 5.82
C ALA A 27 -19.17 -19.04 7.11
N TYR A 28 -18.95 -20.36 7.07
CA TYR A 28 -19.09 -21.20 8.26
C TYR A 28 -18.03 -20.92 9.33
N ARG A 29 -16.77 -20.70 8.92
CA ARG A 29 -15.68 -20.38 9.84
C ARG A 29 -15.83 -18.99 10.45
N PHE A 30 -16.28 -18.00 9.67
CA PHE A 30 -16.59 -16.67 10.19
C PHE A 30 -17.61 -16.78 11.34
N LEU A 31 -18.74 -17.46 11.12
CA LEU A 31 -19.74 -17.65 12.18
C LEU A 31 -19.16 -18.37 13.39
N ARG A 32 -18.43 -19.48 13.17
CA ARG A 32 -17.87 -20.30 14.26
C ARG A 32 -16.85 -19.53 15.10
N ASN A 33 -16.10 -18.63 14.48
CA ASN A 33 -15.07 -17.83 15.13
C ASN A 33 -15.61 -16.48 15.64
N GLY A 34 -16.92 -16.21 15.49
CA GLY A 34 -17.53 -14.96 15.97
C GLY A 34 -17.22 -13.74 15.09
N ILE A 35 -16.77 -13.94 13.85
CA ILE A 35 -16.48 -12.88 12.88
C ILE A 35 -17.79 -12.45 12.20
N GLY A 36 -18.61 -11.72 12.95
CA GLY A 36 -19.89 -11.16 12.49
C GLY A 36 -19.91 -9.62 12.55
N PRO A 37 -21.10 -9.00 12.53
CA PRO A 37 -21.23 -7.53 12.41
C PRO A 37 -20.60 -6.72 13.55
N ALA A 38 -20.35 -7.36 14.71
CA ALA A 38 -19.72 -6.71 15.86
C ALA A 38 -18.20 -6.97 15.94
N HIS A 39 -17.62 -7.69 14.99
CA HIS A 39 -16.19 -7.97 14.91
C HIS A 39 -15.50 -6.91 14.05
N GLU A 40 -14.21 -6.63 14.29
CA GLU A 40 -13.41 -5.74 13.44
C GLU A 40 -13.17 -6.27 12.02
N GLY A 41 -13.70 -7.44 11.66
CA GLY A 41 -13.34 -8.17 10.43
C GLY A 41 -11.89 -8.68 10.36
N ILE A 42 -11.62 -9.46 9.31
CA ILE A 42 -10.28 -9.98 9.00
C ILE A 42 -9.86 -9.59 7.59
N LYS A 43 -8.55 -9.48 7.34
CA LYS A 43 -8.03 -9.19 6.00
C LYS A 43 -8.11 -10.42 5.10
N SER A 44 -8.21 -10.20 3.78
CA SER A 44 -8.17 -11.30 2.81
C SER A 44 -6.88 -12.12 2.94
N SER A 45 -5.73 -11.46 3.14
CA SER A 45 -4.42 -12.09 3.33
C SER A 45 -4.36 -13.04 4.53
N ASP A 46 -5.18 -12.78 5.55
CA ASP A 46 -5.11 -13.49 6.83
C ASP A 46 -6.17 -14.60 6.90
N THR A 47 -7.02 -14.72 5.88
CA THR A 47 -8.21 -15.59 5.88
C THR A 47 -7.87 -17.07 6.09
N GLU A 48 -6.88 -17.61 5.36
CA GLU A 48 -6.51 -19.02 5.51
C GLU A 48 -5.98 -19.32 6.92
N THR A 49 -5.15 -18.42 7.45
CA THR A 49 -4.55 -18.53 8.77
C THR A 49 -5.59 -18.40 9.89
N GLU A 50 -6.34 -17.29 9.91
CA GLU A 50 -7.33 -16.97 10.96
C GLU A 50 -8.51 -17.94 10.98
N LEU A 51 -8.90 -18.45 9.81
CA LEU A 51 -9.99 -19.42 9.71
C LEU A 51 -9.52 -20.88 9.78
N ASN A 52 -8.20 -21.10 9.79
CA ASN A 52 -7.56 -22.42 9.67
C ASN A 52 -8.18 -23.21 8.50
N LEU A 53 -8.07 -22.63 7.32
CA LEU A 53 -8.54 -23.16 6.04
C LEU A 53 -7.37 -23.31 5.07
N SER A 54 -7.50 -24.26 4.15
CA SER A 54 -6.67 -24.34 2.96
C SER A 54 -7.62 -24.26 1.78
N LEU A 55 -7.54 -23.15 1.05
CA LEU A 55 -8.44 -22.81 -0.04
C LEU A 55 -7.77 -23.13 -1.38
N THR A 56 -8.56 -23.60 -2.34
CA THR A 56 -8.08 -23.83 -3.71
C THR A 56 -7.96 -22.50 -4.46
N TYR A 57 -8.88 -21.59 -4.20
CA TYR A 57 -8.94 -20.27 -4.80
C TYR A 57 -8.37 -19.22 -3.85
N ASP A 58 -7.86 -18.15 -4.45
CA ASP A 58 -7.43 -16.98 -3.70
C ASP A 58 -8.53 -16.51 -2.72
N PRO A 59 -8.20 -16.24 -1.44
CA PRO A 59 -9.19 -15.88 -0.44
C PRO A 59 -10.02 -14.65 -0.83
N LYS A 60 -9.40 -13.65 -1.45
CA LYS A 60 -10.07 -12.42 -1.88
C LYS A 60 -11.16 -12.74 -2.89
N THR A 61 -10.87 -13.61 -3.86
CA THR A 61 -11.88 -14.05 -4.86
C THR A 61 -13.12 -14.66 -4.19
N SER A 62 -12.93 -15.50 -3.17
CA SER A 62 -14.05 -16.13 -2.47
C SER A 62 -14.82 -15.15 -1.58
N LEU A 63 -14.13 -14.18 -0.96
CA LEU A 63 -14.71 -13.12 -0.14
C LEU A 63 -15.50 -12.12 -0.99
N ASP A 64 -14.96 -11.66 -2.12
CA ASP A 64 -15.64 -10.75 -3.04
C ASP A 64 -16.93 -11.41 -3.57
N HIS A 65 -16.90 -12.71 -3.89
CA HIS A 65 -18.11 -13.44 -4.27
C HIS A 65 -19.13 -13.59 -3.14
N LEU A 66 -18.70 -13.73 -1.88
CA LEU A 66 -19.58 -13.75 -0.72
C LEU A 66 -20.21 -12.37 -0.48
N GLN A 67 -19.46 -11.31 -0.74
CA GLN A 67 -19.93 -9.93 -0.67
C GLN A 67 -20.97 -9.63 -1.75
N GLU A 68 -20.73 -10.06 -2.99
CA GLU A 68 -21.69 -9.91 -4.09
C GLU A 68 -23.06 -10.56 -3.82
N ILE A 69 -23.10 -11.63 -3.01
CA ILE A 69 -24.35 -12.30 -2.62
C ILE A 69 -24.87 -11.85 -1.24
N GLY A 70 -24.28 -10.80 -0.65
CA GLY A 70 -24.73 -10.17 0.58
C GLY A 70 -24.50 -10.99 1.87
N LEU A 71 -23.63 -11.99 1.83
CA LEU A 71 -23.31 -12.79 3.03
C LEU A 71 -22.14 -12.25 3.84
N VAL A 72 -21.27 -11.51 3.19
CA VAL A 72 -20.11 -10.83 3.79
C VAL A 72 -20.19 -9.36 3.44
N GLU A 73 -19.75 -8.50 4.35
CA GLU A 73 -19.50 -7.08 4.08
C GLU A 73 -18.01 -6.79 4.24
N SER A 74 -17.53 -5.76 3.54
CA SER A 74 -16.17 -5.25 3.67
C SER A 74 -16.19 -3.88 4.36
N ASP A 75 -15.22 -3.64 5.21
CA ASP A 75 -14.91 -2.33 5.77
C ASP A 75 -13.54 -1.86 5.26
N PRO A 76 -13.45 -0.71 4.57
CA PRO A 76 -14.59 0.09 4.07
C PRO A 76 -15.37 -0.61 2.96
N GLU A 77 -16.60 -0.15 2.72
CA GLU A 77 -17.46 -0.70 1.65
C GLU A 77 -16.96 -0.30 0.26
N VAL A 78 -16.40 0.91 0.14
CA VAL A 78 -15.86 1.46 -1.11
C VAL A 78 -14.37 1.78 -0.99
N ALA A 79 -13.64 1.64 -2.10
CA ALA A 79 -12.20 1.89 -2.14
C ALA A 79 -11.81 3.32 -1.77
N ASP A 80 -12.66 4.30 -2.10
CA ASP A 80 -12.39 5.72 -1.86
C ASP A 80 -12.37 6.07 -0.36
N ASP A 81 -12.98 5.22 0.48
CA ASP A 81 -13.00 5.35 1.93
C ASP A 81 -11.78 4.68 2.59
N LEU A 82 -10.91 4.00 1.82
CA LEU A 82 -9.70 3.41 2.37
C LEU A 82 -8.77 4.50 2.87
N ARG A 83 -8.44 4.42 4.17
CA ARG A 83 -7.40 5.26 4.74
C ARG A 83 -6.11 5.02 3.97
N THR A 84 -5.51 6.10 3.52
CA THR A 84 -4.17 6.07 2.94
C THR A 84 -3.17 6.46 4.01
N PHE A 85 -2.17 5.61 4.23
CA PHE A 85 -1.00 5.87 5.05
C PHE A 85 0.12 6.35 4.14
N VAL A 86 0.57 7.58 4.36
CA VAL A 86 1.75 8.15 3.73
C VAL A 86 2.93 7.92 4.65
N ILE A 87 3.94 7.21 4.15
CA ILE A 87 5.08 6.71 4.94
C ILE A 87 6.36 7.31 4.41
N ALA A 88 7.11 8.01 5.25
CA ALA A 88 8.50 8.39 4.98
C ALA A 88 9.43 7.25 5.38
N GLU A 89 10.06 6.60 4.40
CA GLU A 89 10.86 5.38 4.64
C GLU A 89 12.15 5.63 5.43
N TRP A 90 12.64 6.87 5.45
CA TRP A 90 13.89 7.24 6.13
C TRP A 90 13.68 7.70 7.58
N LEU A 91 12.44 7.94 8.00
CA LEU A 91 12.11 8.32 9.37
C LEU A 91 11.84 7.07 10.22
N GLY A 92 12.32 7.08 11.46
CA GLY A 92 12.20 5.92 12.35
C GLY A 92 13.04 4.72 11.90
N THR A 93 12.71 3.53 12.43
CA THR A 93 13.42 2.27 12.11
C THR A 93 12.82 1.55 10.91
N ASP A 94 11.49 1.61 10.75
CA ASP A 94 10.73 0.89 9.72
C ASP A 94 9.89 1.85 8.83
N GLY A 95 10.23 3.14 8.84
CA GLY A 95 9.41 4.21 8.28
C GLY A 95 8.43 4.80 9.30
N GLU A 96 8.05 6.06 9.08
CA GLU A 96 7.09 6.79 9.92
C GLU A 96 5.89 7.28 9.11
N ILE A 97 4.69 7.21 9.69
CA ILE A 97 3.46 7.70 9.06
C ILE A 97 3.37 9.21 9.24
N ILE A 98 3.33 9.94 8.13
CA ILE A 98 3.38 11.42 8.08
C ILE A 98 2.07 12.04 7.56
N ASN A 99 0.94 11.37 7.80
CA ASN A 99 -0.37 11.83 7.36
C ASN A 99 -0.67 13.25 7.89
N GLY A 100 -0.71 14.24 7.00
CA GLY A 100 -0.96 15.66 7.35
C GLY A 100 0.27 16.56 7.29
N GLU A 101 1.49 16.00 7.31
CA GLU A 101 2.77 16.73 7.23
C GLU A 101 3.55 16.31 5.97
N VAL A 102 2.83 15.80 4.96
CA VAL A 102 3.43 15.18 3.78
C VAL A 102 4.27 16.16 2.96
N GLU A 103 3.75 17.38 2.76
CA GLU A 103 4.41 18.42 1.98
C GLU A 103 5.66 18.92 2.71
N ASP A 104 5.52 19.34 3.97
CA ASP A 104 6.62 19.80 4.82
C ASP A 104 7.74 18.74 4.94
N THR A 105 7.38 17.49 5.19
CA THR A 105 8.35 16.39 5.27
C THR A 105 9.09 16.16 3.94
N ALA A 106 8.39 16.34 2.81
CA ALA A 106 8.98 16.21 1.49
C ALA A 106 9.92 17.39 1.18
N GLU A 107 9.56 18.60 1.58
CA GLU A 107 10.40 19.80 1.45
C GLU A 107 11.69 19.68 2.26
N ASP A 108 11.60 19.25 3.52
CA ASP A 108 12.77 19.01 4.38
C ASP A 108 13.72 17.95 3.77
N ALA A 109 13.16 16.88 3.21
CA ALA A 109 13.93 15.84 2.53
C ALA A 109 14.61 16.35 1.25
N LEU A 110 13.97 17.28 0.52
CA LEU A 110 14.55 17.90 -0.68
C LEU A 110 15.67 18.86 -0.32
N GLU A 111 15.55 19.64 0.76
CA GLU A 111 16.66 20.46 1.26
C GLU A 111 17.83 19.58 1.74
N ALA A 112 17.56 18.48 2.46
CA ALA A 112 18.60 17.52 2.85
C ALA A 112 19.31 16.89 1.63
N LEU A 113 18.56 16.61 0.55
CA LEU A 113 19.14 16.17 -0.73
C LEU A 113 20.00 17.26 -1.37
N ILE A 114 19.57 18.52 -1.38
CA ILE A 114 20.35 19.64 -1.91
C ILE A 114 21.66 19.80 -1.12
N ASP A 115 21.58 19.75 0.21
CA ASP A 115 22.75 19.79 1.09
C ASP A 115 23.70 18.62 0.82
N HIS A 116 23.16 17.42 0.60
CA HIS A 116 23.96 16.27 0.20
C HIS A 116 24.69 16.53 -1.11
N MET A 117 23.98 16.99 -2.13
CA MET A 117 24.57 17.34 -3.43
C MET A 117 25.69 18.37 -3.26
N HIS A 118 25.51 19.39 -2.41
CA HIS A 118 26.54 20.40 -2.17
C HIS A 118 27.78 19.82 -1.47
N ALA A 119 27.60 18.82 -0.60
CA ALA A 119 28.69 18.16 0.10
C ALA A 119 29.47 17.18 -0.79
N THR A 120 28.80 16.48 -1.71
CA THR A 120 29.41 15.43 -2.55
C THR A 120 29.84 15.91 -3.93
N ASP A 121 29.06 16.79 -4.56
CA ASP A 121 29.39 17.37 -5.85
C ASP A 121 30.33 18.57 -5.62
N THR A 122 31.60 18.30 -5.34
CA THR A 122 32.59 19.35 -5.08
C THR A 122 32.85 20.20 -6.33
N GLY A 123 32.12 21.32 -6.47
CA GLY A 123 32.46 22.47 -7.34
C GLY A 123 31.39 22.86 -8.36
N ASP A 124 31.02 24.15 -8.38
CA ASP A 124 30.05 24.80 -9.31
C ASP A 124 30.47 24.78 -10.80
N SER A 125 31.66 24.23 -11.07
CA SER A 125 32.22 24.04 -12.40
C SER A 125 33.26 22.90 -12.45
N ALA A 126 33.30 22.04 -11.42
CA ALA A 126 34.29 20.98 -11.36
C ALA A 126 33.72 19.74 -12.03
N ALA A 127 34.16 19.50 -13.26
CA ALA A 127 34.43 18.13 -13.64
C ALA A 127 35.23 17.51 -12.49
N VAL A 128 34.67 16.48 -11.84
CA VAL A 128 35.48 15.50 -11.12
C VAL A 128 36.65 15.22 -12.04
N ALA A 129 37.89 15.45 -11.59
CA ALA A 129 39.07 15.43 -12.46
C ALA A 129 39.25 14.09 -13.24
N ASP A 130 38.49 13.06 -12.85
CA ASP A 130 38.40 11.73 -13.46
C ASP A 130 37.06 11.42 -14.18
N GLY A 131 36.15 12.37 -14.38
CA GLY A 131 34.86 12.13 -15.04
C GLY A 131 33.85 11.31 -14.20
N GLY A 132 33.94 11.40 -12.88
CA GLY A 132 33.05 10.71 -11.95
C GLY A 132 31.60 11.22 -12.00
N VAL A 133 30.66 10.31 -11.74
CA VAL A 133 29.23 10.60 -11.70
C VAL A 133 28.89 11.40 -10.44
N THR A 134 28.15 12.50 -10.62
CA THR A 134 27.66 13.38 -9.55
C THR A 134 26.15 13.25 -9.37
N HIS A 135 25.61 13.63 -8.21
CA HIS A 135 24.16 13.65 -7.98
C HIS A 135 23.47 14.57 -8.98
N ARG A 136 24.03 15.76 -9.26
CA ARG A 136 23.51 16.67 -10.30
C ARG A 136 23.49 16.03 -11.68
N SER A 137 24.48 15.20 -12.04
CA SER A 137 24.53 14.57 -13.37
C SER A 137 23.44 13.50 -13.54
N VAL A 138 23.21 12.67 -12.52
CA VAL A 138 22.14 11.66 -12.52
C VAL A 138 20.77 12.33 -12.58
N LEU A 139 20.54 13.33 -11.73
CA LEU A 139 19.27 14.06 -11.71
C LEU A 139 19.03 14.85 -13.00
N LYS A 140 20.08 15.35 -13.65
CA LYS A 140 19.99 15.99 -14.96
C LYS A 140 19.46 15.02 -16.01
N ASP A 141 19.98 13.80 -16.06
CA ASP A 141 19.53 12.80 -17.02
C ASP A 141 18.11 12.32 -16.68
N GLU A 142 17.77 12.15 -15.40
CA GLU A 142 16.43 11.76 -14.94
C GLU A 142 15.37 12.84 -15.24
N PHE A 143 15.64 14.10 -14.87
CA PHE A 143 14.69 15.19 -15.09
C PHE A 143 14.73 15.76 -16.53
N GLY A 144 15.75 15.40 -17.32
CA GLY A 144 15.95 15.94 -18.67
C GLY A 144 16.21 17.44 -18.71
N ILE A 145 16.82 18.01 -17.67
CA ILE A 145 17.08 19.46 -17.55
C ILE A 145 18.56 19.77 -17.33
N ASN A 146 18.96 21.02 -17.55
CA ASN A 146 20.34 21.45 -17.33
C ASN A 146 20.77 21.25 -15.86
N PRO A 147 22.01 20.79 -15.56
CA PRO A 147 22.49 20.59 -14.19
C PRO A 147 22.37 21.83 -13.30
N ALA A 148 22.57 23.03 -13.86
CA ALA A 148 22.46 24.30 -13.14
C ALA A 148 21.02 24.63 -12.69
N ARG A 149 20.02 23.92 -13.21
CA ARG A 149 18.60 24.10 -12.86
C ARG A 149 18.07 23.05 -11.89
N ILE A 150 18.90 22.07 -11.49
CA ILE A 150 18.45 20.95 -10.65
C ILE A 150 17.98 21.45 -9.29
N GLU A 151 18.77 22.27 -8.61
CA GLU A 151 18.40 22.81 -7.29
C GLU A 151 17.07 23.59 -7.34
N ASN A 152 16.91 24.45 -8.36
CA ASN A 152 15.65 25.15 -8.58
C ASN A 152 14.50 24.17 -8.86
N ARG A 153 14.73 23.12 -9.64
CA ARG A 153 13.71 22.08 -9.92
C ARG A 153 13.29 21.33 -8.67
N LEU A 154 14.22 21.08 -7.74
CA LEU A 154 13.96 20.45 -6.45
C LEU A 154 13.07 21.36 -5.59
N ARG A 155 13.35 22.67 -5.53
CA ARG A 155 12.60 23.63 -4.69
C ARG A 155 11.25 24.10 -5.23
N THR A 156 11.05 24.16 -6.55
CA THR A 156 9.85 24.79 -7.13
C THR A 156 8.82 23.80 -7.70
N GLY A 157 9.05 22.50 -7.54
CA GLY A 157 8.13 21.45 -7.99
C GLY A 157 7.10 21.08 -6.93
N ASP A 158 6.21 20.14 -7.28
CA ASP A 158 5.52 19.33 -6.27
C ASP A 158 6.59 18.54 -5.50
N PRO A 159 6.76 18.76 -4.19
CA PRO A 159 7.90 18.22 -3.45
C PRO A 159 7.84 16.70 -3.36
N VAL A 160 6.65 16.14 -3.15
CA VAL A 160 6.44 14.68 -3.09
C VAL A 160 6.78 14.02 -4.42
N LYS A 161 6.25 14.54 -5.52
CA LYS A 161 6.52 14.01 -6.86
C LYS A 161 8.00 14.13 -7.20
N THR A 162 8.61 15.26 -6.85
CA THR A 162 10.02 15.53 -7.17
C THR A 162 10.94 14.59 -6.37
N LEU A 163 10.67 14.37 -5.08
CA LEU A 163 11.41 13.43 -4.25
C LEU A 163 11.26 11.99 -4.73
N ARG A 164 10.03 11.57 -5.09
CA ARG A 164 9.74 10.23 -5.66
C ARG A 164 10.39 9.97 -7.02
N THR A 165 10.87 11.01 -7.71
CA THR A 165 11.67 10.87 -8.93
C THR A 165 13.17 10.91 -8.61
N ALA A 166 13.62 11.85 -7.77
CA ALA A 166 15.03 12.05 -7.50
C ALA A 166 15.67 10.90 -6.71
N VAL A 167 15.00 10.43 -5.65
CA VAL A 167 15.57 9.43 -4.73
C VAL A 167 15.84 8.09 -5.41
N PRO A 168 14.89 7.48 -6.15
CA PRO A 168 15.16 6.23 -6.87
C PRO A 168 16.30 6.37 -7.88
N ALA A 169 16.34 7.46 -8.64
CA ALA A 169 17.41 7.68 -9.62
C ALA A 169 18.81 7.68 -8.99
N ILE A 170 18.94 8.22 -7.77
CA ILE A 170 20.20 8.21 -7.01
C ILE A 170 20.47 6.82 -6.42
N GLN A 171 19.47 6.17 -5.83
CA GLN A 171 19.60 4.84 -5.21
C GLN A 171 19.97 3.75 -6.21
N ASP A 172 19.40 3.82 -7.42
CA ASP A 172 19.61 2.84 -8.48
C ASP A 172 20.95 3.05 -9.21
N HIS A 173 21.61 4.20 -9.01
CA HIS A 173 22.87 4.49 -9.65
C HIS A 173 24.06 3.90 -8.86
N PRO A 174 24.83 2.95 -9.43
CA PRO A 174 25.85 2.19 -8.68
C PRO A 174 27.05 3.03 -8.21
N GLY A 175 27.22 4.23 -8.75
CA GLY A 175 28.29 5.16 -8.39
C GLY A 175 27.91 6.19 -7.33
N LEU A 176 26.68 6.18 -6.81
CA LEU A 176 26.21 7.13 -5.81
C LEU A 176 25.67 6.43 -4.57
N SER A 177 25.60 7.17 -3.47
CA SER A 177 24.95 6.76 -2.22
C SER A 177 23.92 7.79 -1.79
N THR A 178 22.93 7.38 -1.02
CA THR A 178 22.03 8.28 -0.29
C THR A 178 22.50 8.52 1.14
N ARG A 179 22.02 9.60 1.76
CA ARG A 179 22.10 9.78 3.22
C ARG A 179 20.86 9.20 3.90
N GLY A 180 20.89 9.15 5.23
CA GLY A 180 19.77 8.66 6.05
C GLY A 180 18.74 9.71 6.45
N ASP A 181 18.93 10.98 6.03
CA ASP A 181 18.05 12.11 6.36
C ASP A 181 17.08 12.49 5.23
N TYR A 182 17.06 11.70 4.15
CA TYR A 182 16.04 11.77 3.11
C TYR A 182 15.82 10.39 2.49
N GLY A 183 14.66 10.17 1.88
CA GLY A 183 14.31 8.89 1.27
C GLY A 183 13.02 8.96 0.47
N MET A 184 12.43 7.80 0.16
CA MET A 184 11.16 7.75 -0.56
C MET A 184 9.96 7.94 0.36
N ILE A 185 8.95 8.65 -0.16
CA ILE A 185 7.61 8.64 0.40
C ILE A 185 6.79 7.58 -0.32
N THR A 186 6.22 6.65 0.44
CA THR A 186 5.32 5.61 -0.08
C THR A 186 3.89 5.77 0.42
N PHE A 187 2.95 5.32 -0.40
CA PHE A 187 1.52 5.36 -0.11
C PHE A 187 1.04 3.93 0.06
N ARG A 188 0.45 3.63 1.21
CA ARG A 188 -0.13 2.33 1.54
C ARG A 188 -1.58 2.51 1.90
N TYR A 189 -2.46 1.83 1.20
CA TYR A 189 -3.87 1.77 1.59
C TYR A 189 -4.04 0.83 2.78
N GLU A 190 -5.00 1.16 3.64
CA GLU A 190 -5.56 0.19 4.57
C GLU A 190 -6.04 -1.05 3.79
N ALA A 191 -6.06 -2.20 4.47
CA ALA A 191 -6.61 -3.41 3.87
C ALA A 191 -8.09 -3.51 4.18
N TYR A 192 -8.89 -3.95 3.21
CA TYR A 192 -10.28 -4.35 3.45
C TYR A 192 -10.35 -5.40 4.56
N ARG A 193 -11.34 -5.23 5.44
CA ARG A 193 -11.67 -6.18 6.50
C ARG A 193 -13.03 -6.75 6.24
N TYR A 194 -13.16 -8.07 6.34
CA TYR A 194 -14.38 -8.78 5.97
C TYR A 194 -15.07 -9.38 7.20
N THR A 195 -16.39 -9.21 7.31
CA THR A 195 -17.27 -9.76 8.37
C THR A 195 -18.51 -10.43 7.78
N LEU A 196 -19.19 -11.31 8.53
CA LEU A 196 -20.55 -11.73 8.14
C LEU A 196 -21.53 -10.59 8.33
N THR A 197 -22.47 -10.46 7.40
CA THR A 197 -23.62 -9.56 7.54
C THR A 197 -24.59 -10.05 8.62
N SER A 198 -25.44 -9.15 9.10
CA SER A 198 -26.51 -9.50 10.05
C SER A 198 -27.48 -10.53 9.46
N GLU A 199 -27.77 -10.40 8.17
CA GLU A 199 -28.58 -11.31 7.37
C GLU A 199 -27.96 -12.71 7.33
N ALA A 200 -26.66 -12.81 7.07
CA ALA A 200 -25.96 -14.09 7.05
C ALA A 200 -26.01 -14.80 8.42
N VAL A 201 -25.80 -14.05 9.51
CA VAL A 201 -25.93 -14.59 10.88
C VAL A 201 -27.36 -15.08 11.14
N ASN A 202 -28.37 -14.33 10.70
CA ASN A 202 -29.77 -14.72 10.86
C ASN A 202 -30.12 -15.98 10.06
N LEU A 203 -29.57 -16.16 8.85
CA LEU A 203 -29.74 -17.40 8.06
C LEU A 203 -29.25 -18.65 8.81
N TYR A 204 -28.23 -18.53 9.66
CA TYR A 204 -27.76 -19.63 10.48
C TYR A 204 -28.66 -19.95 11.69
N ARG A 205 -29.56 -19.05 12.06
CA ARG A 205 -30.52 -19.22 13.17
C ARG A 205 -31.86 -19.83 12.74
N LEU A 206 -32.12 -19.86 11.43
CA LEU A 206 -33.24 -20.58 10.80
C LEU A 206 -33.00 -22.09 10.80
#